data_AF-A0A7C8ISL9-F1
#
_entry.id   AF-A0A7C8ISL9-F1
#
_cell.length_a   1.000
_cell.length_b   1.000
_cell.length_c   1.000
_cell.angle_alpha   90.00
_cell.angle_beta   90.00
_cell.angle_gamma   90.00
#
_symmetry.space_group_name_H-M   'P 1'
#
loop_
_entity.id
_entity.type
_entity.pdbx_description
1 polymer ?
#
loop_
_entity_poly.entity_id
_entity_poly.type
_entity_poly.pdbx_seq_one_letter_code
_entity_poly.pdbx_strand_id
1 'polypeptide(L)'
;MELTCSACIKLRDGFSSLEDNYAADLSLLSTILDEPCPSHNALFRYIKAQLTTKDTEIYLFRVSANHPLEILFEDGSGGIRRMEFVVTKARDGSRSFRRWASCHGRIFDPHWIDVGLVKSWIERCATLHGNTCAEPFRIVRVSPDWLIDTLDACVVPGRGITDYVAMSYRWGASKGFQIGAEFEVIRKPGALFEKNVTDKIPLSISHTIQLVRSLGERYLWIDALCIDQSDKVHFGRQIEMMGAIYASAKLTVVATDGDANTGIKGLRGVSQSRDLESVVLPLFENSTIIRTETIRNYDNKTNNDGYIKGTPEYFQRGWTHQEFHLSKRRLMFYGERVFWQCTCADWYEDLIETERLPSKWWSPFSSSVMLKGVPDLLELNLALRGYAKREHSYAEDSLPGITGLLSILSRSFEGGFLCGLPEACFDATLMWTAEGGCRRRVNSGRNHSALISPLPSWSWVGWQIDWLSIAPGEALSIMGAGNRRRTTPITQWFTHESPNSGLKRPIRTTWFNFHRLLKVELVAICLQRREERSELRYGKWYDAYGVFWIKWIDGVAYREGQGYVFKDMWDSHDLGDVDLVLG
;
A
#
# COMPACT_ATOMS: atom_id res chain seq x y z
N MET A 1 -37.37 -14.16 -15.39
CA MET A 1 -37.81 -14.00 -16.79
C MET A 1 -36.69 -14.52 -17.69
N GLU A 2 -36.99 -15.28 -18.74
CA GLU A 2 -35.98 -15.65 -19.73
C GLU A 2 -35.49 -14.39 -20.45
N LEU A 3 -34.22 -14.04 -20.31
CA LEU A 3 -33.61 -12.94 -21.04
C LEU A 3 -33.49 -13.38 -22.51
N THR A 4 -34.25 -12.77 -23.41
CA THR A 4 -34.21 -13.07 -24.85
C THR A 4 -33.21 -12.21 -25.62
N CYS A 5 -32.75 -11.11 -25.03
CA CYS A 5 -31.75 -10.23 -25.64
C CYS A 5 -30.32 -10.76 -25.41
N SER A 6 -29.55 -10.85 -26.50
CA SER A 6 -28.17 -11.36 -26.50
C SER A 6 -27.23 -10.56 -25.59
N ALA A 7 -27.35 -9.24 -25.56
CA ALA A 7 -26.53 -8.37 -24.71
C ALA A 7 -26.90 -8.49 -23.22
N CYS A 8 -28.19 -8.65 -22.91
CA CYS A 8 -28.65 -8.97 -21.55
C CYS A 8 -28.07 -10.31 -21.06
N ILE A 9 -28.01 -11.32 -21.93
CA ILE A 9 -27.40 -12.62 -21.62
C ILE A 9 -25.91 -12.45 -21.31
N LYS A 10 -25.15 -11.78 -22.19
CA LYS A 10 -23.72 -11.50 -21.96
C LYS A 10 -23.47 -10.74 -20.65
N LEU A 11 -24.25 -9.69 -20.37
CA LEU A 11 -24.14 -8.92 -19.12
C LEU A 11 -24.46 -9.77 -17.89
N ARG A 12 -25.55 -10.56 -17.94
CA ARG A 12 -25.93 -11.47 -16.86
C ARG A 12 -24.80 -12.46 -16.62
N ASP A 13 -24.28 -13.09 -17.66
CA ASP A 13 -23.24 -14.11 -17.56
C ASP A 13 -21.94 -13.48 -17.02
N GLY A 14 -21.59 -12.28 -17.45
CA GLY A 14 -20.48 -11.51 -16.89
C GLY A 14 -20.62 -11.21 -15.39
N PHE A 15 -21.83 -10.95 -14.89
CA PHE A 15 -22.06 -10.74 -13.46
C PHE A 15 -22.26 -12.04 -12.65
N SER A 16 -22.78 -13.10 -13.27
CA SER A 16 -23.22 -14.33 -12.59
C SER A 16 -22.30 -15.53 -12.79
N SER A 17 -21.35 -15.45 -13.74
CA SER A 17 -20.42 -16.55 -14.01
C SER A 17 -19.69 -16.94 -12.72
N LEU A 18 -19.54 -18.24 -12.50
CA LEU A 18 -18.69 -18.78 -11.44
C LEU A 18 -17.31 -19.15 -11.99
N GLU A 19 -17.13 -19.06 -13.31
CA GLU A 19 -15.84 -19.18 -13.95
C GLU A 19 -15.05 -17.90 -13.72
N ASP A 20 -13.83 -18.06 -13.30
CA ASP A 20 -12.90 -16.96 -13.20
C ASP A 20 -12.29 -16.67 -14.58
N ASN A 21 -12.08 -15.39 -14.87
CA ASN A 21 -11.76 -14.84 -16.18
C ASN A 21 -12.88 -14.99 -17.22
N TYR A 22 -13.96 -14.21 -17.04
CA TYR A 22 -14.99 -14.02 -18.07
C TYR A 22 -14.55 -12.94 -19.06
N ALA A 23 -14.66 -13.21 -20.36
CA ALA A 23 -14.42 -12.23 -21.42
C ALA A 23 -15.48 -12.36 -22.53
N ALA A 24 -16.02 -11.24 -22.97
CA ALA A 24 -16.95 -11.19 -24.10
C ALA A 24 -16.71 -9.94 -24.94
N ASP A 25 -16.56 -10.14 -26.25
CA ASP A 25 -16.43 -9.05 -27.21
C ASP A 25 -17.79 -8.33 -27.43
N LEU A 26 -17.74 -7.00 -27.36
CA LEU A 26 -18.82 -6.06 -27.59
C LEU A 26 -18.60 -5.17 -28.83
N SER A 27 -17.61 -5.45 -29.68
CA SER A 27 -17.26 -4.71 -30.91
C SER A 27 -18.44 -4.53 -31.89
N LEU A 28 -19.47 -5.38 -31.84
CA LEU A 28 -20.75 -5.24 -32.55
C LEU A 28 -21.72 -4.23 -31.89
N LEU A 29 -21.21 -3.24 -31.17
CA LEU A 29 -21.98 -2.30 -30.35
C LEU A 29 -23.07 -1.55 -31.11
N SER A 30 -22.87 -1.26 -32.41
CA SER A 30 -23.91 -0.63 -33.24
C SER A 30 -25.18 -1.48 -33.30
N THR A 31 -25.04 -2.80 -33.50
CA THR A 31 -26.17 -3.74 -33.55
C THR A 31 -26.87 -3.87 -32.19
N ILE A 32 -26.11 -3.83 -31.09
CA ILE A 32 -26.64 -3.95 -29.72
C ILE A 32 -27.33 -2.64 -29.27
N LEU A 33 -26.83 -1.49 -29.71
CA LEU A 33 -27.40 -0.18 -29.39
C LEU A 33 -28.75 0.07 -30.07
N ASP A 34 -29.01 -0.61 -31.19
CA ASP A 34 -30.23 -0.49 -31.96
C ASP A 34 -31.34 -1.46 -31.49
N GLU A 35 -31.02 -2.46 -30.65
CA GLU A 35 -32.01 -3.33 -30.00
C GLU A 35 -32.69 -2.59 -28.83
N PRO A 36 -34.01 -2.29 -28.88
CA PRO A 36 -34.70 -1.60 -27.80
C PRO A 36 -34.94 -2.56 -26.61
N CYS A 37 -33.96 -2.67 -25.70
CA CYS A 37 -34.09 -3.51 -24.49
C CYS A 37 -34.14 -2.67 -23.19
N PRO A 38 -35.30 -2.58 -22.50
CA PRO A 38 -35.43 -1.81 -21.26
C PRO A 38 -34.43 -2.19 -20.16
N SER A 39 -33.96 -3.44 -20.17
CA SER A 39 -33.10 -4.00 -19.12
C SER A 39 -31.62 -3.57 -19.19
N HIS A 40 -31.10 -3.20 -20.36
CA HIS A 40 -29.71 -2.76 -20.52
C HIS A 40 -29.55 -1.41 -21.22
N ASN A 41 -30.63 -0.83 -21.77
CA ASN A 41 -30.59 0.43 -22.51
C ASN A 41 -29.90 1.57 -21.75
N ALA A 42 -30.07 1.66 -20.44
CA ALA A 42 -29.43 2.69 -19.63
C ALA A 42 -27.89 2.57 -19.66
N LEU A 43 -27.37 1.36 -19.44
CA LEU A 43 -25.93 1.08 -19.50
C LEU A 43 -25.37 1.36 -20.89
N PHE A 44 -26.01 0.83 -21.94
CA PHE A 44 -25.48 0.99 -23.30
C PHE A 44 -25.57 2.43 -23.81
N ARG A 45 -26.61 3.20 -23.45
CA ARG A 45 -26.65 4.64 -23.73
C ARG A 45 -25.53 5.39 -23.03
N TYR A 46 -25.26 5.04 -21.77
CA TYR A 46 -24.13 5.61 -21.04
C TYR A 46 -22.80 5.25 -21.72
N ILE A 47 -22.55 3.97 -22.06
CA ILE A 47 -21.35 3.54 -22.80
C ILE A 47 -21.21 4.31 -24.11
N LYS A 48 -22.29 4.45 -24.89
CA LYS A 48 -22.29 5.20 -26.15
C LYS A 48 -21.89 6.67 -25.95
N ALA A 49 -22.35 7.31 -24.87
CA ALA A 49 -21.98 8.68 -24.54
C ALA A 49 -20.51 8.83 -24.11
N GLN A 50 -19.87 7.73 -23.70
CA GLN A 50 -18.47 7.69 -23.25
C GLN A 50 -17.50 7.25 -24.36
N LEU A 51 -17.99 6.94 -25.55
CA LEU A 51 -17.18 6.62 -26.72
C LEU A 51 -16.39 7.83 -27.20
N THR A 52 -15.13 7.61 -27.53
CA THR A 52 -14.26 8.58 -28.19
C THR A 52 -14.03 8.17 -29.64
N THR A 53 -13.57 9.11 -30.48
CA THR A 53 -13.23 8.81 -31.89
C THR A 53 -12.04 7.86 -32.06
N LYS A 54 -11.34 7.55 -30.98
CA LYS A 54 -10.17 6.67 -30.97
C LYS A 54 -10.51 5.22 -30.63
N ASP A 55 -11.64 4.98 -29.97
CA ASP A 55 -12.02 3.65 -29.51
C ASP A 55 -12.42 2.79 -30.73
N THR A 56 -11.72 1.66 -30.93
CA THR A 56 -11.95 0.71 -32.04
C THR A 56 -12.67 -0.55 -31.57
N GLU A 57 -12.40 -1.02 -30.36
CA GLU A 57 -12.96 -2.26 -29.82
C GLU A 57 -13.40 -2.10 -28.38
N ILE A 58 -14.42 -2.86 -27.97
CA ILE A 58 -14.96 -2.82 -26.61
C ILE A 58 -15.17 -4.23 -26.09
N TYR A 59 -14.75 -4.45 -24.86
CA TYR A 59 -14.81 -5.76 -24.21
C TYR A 59 -15.52 -5.68 -22.87
N LEU A 60 -16.32 -6.69 -22.57
CA LEU A 60 -16.71 -7.03 -21.21
C LEU A 60 -15.69 -8.00 -20.65
N PHE A 61 -15.13 -7.68 -19.50
CA PHE A 61 -14.10 -8.45 -18.87
C PHE A 61 -14.33 -8.57 -17.37
N ARG A 62 -14.02 -9.72 -16.78
CA ARG A 62 -14.00 -9.89 -15.33
C ARG A 62 -12.97 -10.93 -14.94
N VAL A 63 -11.97 -10.49 -14.18
CA VAL A 63 -10.86 -11.33 -13.72
C VAL A 63 -11.32 -12.49 -12.84
N SER A 64 -12.26 -12.25 -11.92
CA SER A 64 -12.76 -13.33 -11.05
C SER A 64 -14.15 -13.00 -10.52
N ALA A 65 -14.83 -13.98 -9.93
CA ALA A 65 -16.15 -13.77 -9.31
C ALA A 65 -16.17 -12.68 -8.22
N ASN A 66 -15.00 -12.30 -7.69
CA ASN A 66 -14.82 -11.29 -6.64
C ASN A 66 -14.31 -9.94 -7.16
N HIS A 67 -14.30 -9.74 -8.47
CA HIS A 67 -13.90 -8.49 -9.11
C HIS A 67 -15.12 -7.78 -9.72
N PRO A 68 -15.05 -6.44 -9.86
CA PRO A 68 -16.07 -5.70 -10.61
C PRO A 68 -16.11 -6.23 -12.05
N LEU A 69 -17.26 -6.06 -12.70
CA LEU A 69 -17.33 -6.23 -14.15
C LEU A 69 -16.64 -5.02 -14.80
N GLU A 70 -15.68 -5.27 -15.66
CA GLU A 70 -14.92 -4.26 -16.38
C GLU A 70 -15.44 -4.11 -17.80
N ILE A 71 -15.57 -2.86 -18.26
CA ILE A 71 -15.76 -2.53 -19.67
C ILE A 71 -14.48 -1.89 -20.17
N LEU A 72 -13.81 -2.56 -21.11
CA LEU A 72 -12.56 -2.10 -21.71
C LEU A 72 -12.88 -1.44 -23.05
N PHE A 73 -12.24 -0.30 -23.31
CA PHE A 73 -12.27 0.44 -24.57
C PHE A 73 -10.83 0.43 -25.10
N GLU A 74 -10.60 -0.24 -26.22
CA GLU A 74 -9.30 -0.32 -26.87
C GLU A 74 -9.25 0.64 -28.05
N ASP A 75 -8.18 1.43 -28.14
CA ASP A 75 -7.91 2.29 -29.29
C ASP A 75 -7.09 1.58 -30.37
N GLY A 76 -7.10 2.12 -31.59
CA GLY A 76 -6.38 1.55 -32.72
C GLY A 76 -4.85 1.51 -32.59
N SER A 77 -4.28 1.98 -31.48
CA SER A 77 -2.85 1.90 -31.13
C SER A 77 -2.55 0.93 -29.98
N GLY A 78 -3.55 0.18 -29.51
CA GLY A 78 -3.44 -0.76 -28.38
C GLY A 78 -3.56 -0.09 -27.00
N GLY A 79 -4.00 1.17 -26.93
CA GLY A 79 -4.29 1.86 -25.69
C GLY A 79 -5.62 1.39 -25.10
N ILE A 80 -5.63 1.02 -23.82
CA ILE A 80 -6.84 0.51 -23.15
C ILE A 80 -7.33 1.49 -22.08
N ARG A 81 -8.60 1.88 -22.16
CA ARG A 81 -9.33 2.59 -21.10
C ARG A 81 -10.36 1.64 -20.48
N ARG A 82 -10.57 1.72 -19.16
CA ARG A 82 -11.45 0.78 -18.44
C ARG A 82 -12.51 1.51 -17.62
N MET A 83 -13.66 0.87 -17.43
CA MET A 83 -14.71 1.28 -16.49
C MET A 83 -15.14 0.08 -15.66
N GLU A 84 -15.17 0.23 -14.35
CA GLU A 84 -15.62 -0.83 -13.44
C GLU A 84 -17.07 -0.61 -13.01
N PHE A 85 -17.85 -1.69 -13.02
CA PHE A 85 -19.24 -1.71 -12.59
C PHE A 85 -19.49 -2.86 -11.60
N VAL A 86 -20.34 -2.58 -10.63
CA VAL A 86 -20.79 -3.56 -9.63
C VAL A 86 -22.31 -3.56 -9.54
N VAL A 87 -22.89 -4.70 -9.22
CA VAL A 87 -24.33 -4.85 -9.06
C VAL A 87 -24.72 -4.56 -7.62
N THR A 88 -25.79 -3.83 -7.43
CA THR A 88 -26.54 -3.75 -6.19
C THR A 88 -27.93 -4.35 -6.41
N LYS A 89 -28.38 -5.22 -5.50
CA LYS A 89 -29.73 -5.79 -5.54
C LYS A 89 -30.66 -4.88 -4.75
N ALA A 90 -31.89 -4.68 -5.24
CA ALA A 90 -32.93 -4.03 -4.47
C ALA A 90 -33.09 -4.79 -3.13
N ARG A 91 -33.06 -4.04 -2.01
CA ARG A 91 -33.09 -4.55 -0.63
C ARG A 91 -34.07 -5.71 -0.48
N ASP A 92 -33.58 -6.95 -0.53
CA ASP A 92 -34.18 -8.00 0.27
C ASP A 92 -33.54 -7.91 1.67
N GLY A 93 -34.37 -7.94 2.71
CA GLY A 93 -33.91 -7.95 4.09
C GLY A 93 -33.22 -9.24 4.49
N SER A 94 -32.84 -10.10 3.54
CA SER A 94 -32.16 -11.35 3.81
C SER A 94 -30.67 -11.07 3.96
N ARG A 95 -30.21 -11.10 5.22
CA ARG A 95 -28.80 -11.32 5.53
C ARG A 95 -28.42 -12.76 5.16
N SER A 96 -28.50 -13.12 3.88
CA SER A 96 -27.90 -14.36 3.41
C SER A 96 -26.40 -14.12 3.29
N PHE A 97 -25.69 -14.32 4.40
CA PHE A 97 -24.25 -14.56 4.43
C PHE A 97 -23.97 -15.86 3.66
N ARG A 98 -24.04 -15.83 2.33
CA ARG A 98 -23.42 -16.87 1.50
C ARG A 98 -21.96 -16.49 1.33
N ARG A 99 -21.12 -17.45 1.72
CA ARG A 99 -19.68 -17.39 2.02
C ARG A 99 -18.77 -17.12 0.80
N TRP A 100 -19.27 -16.47 -0.26
CA TRP A 100 -18.58 -16.29 -1.53
C TRP A 100 -18.84 -14.89 -2.13
N ALA A 101 -18.15 -13.90 -1.58
CA ALA A 101 -17.37 -12.82 -2.20
C ALA A 101 -17.80 -12.14 -3.54
N SER A 102 -19.07 -12.07 -3.94
CA SER A 102 -19.45 -11.19 -5.06
C SER A 102 -19.33 -9.71 -4.65
N CYS A 103 -18.66 -8.88 -5.47
CA CYS A 103 -18.55 -7.45 -5.21
C CYS A 103 -19.87 -6.72 -5.48
N HIS A 104 -20.53 -6.33 -4.39
CA HIS A 104 -21.79 -5.61 -4.46
C HIS A 104 -21.55 -4.11 -4.31
N GLY A 105 -22.29 -3.32 -5.07
CA GLY A 105 -22.25 -1.85 -4.98
C GLY A 105 -23.08 -1.31 -3.82
N ARG A 106 -22.61 -0.22 -3.22
CA ARG A 106 -23.33 0.62 -2.27
C ARG A 106 -23.64 1.96 -2.93
N ILE A 107 -24.90 2.38 -2.88
CA ILE A 107 -25.28 3.75 -3.23
C ILE A 107 -24.80 4.66 -2.09
N PHE A 108 -24.02 5.69 -2.43
CA PHE A 108 -23.43 6.63 -1.48
C PHE A 108 -23.82 8.09 -1.84
N ASP A 109 -23.64 9.02 -0.90
CA ASP A 109 -23.86 10.45 -1.13
C ASP A 109 -22.67 11.06 -1.89
N PRO A 110 -22.85 11.54 -3.15
CA PRO A 110 -21.75 12.09 -3.93
C PRO A 110 -21.24 13.45 -3.42
N HIS A 111 -21.98 14.13 -2.55
CA HIS A 111 -21.64 15.47 -2.08
C HIS A 111 -20.89 15.41 -0.75
N TRP A 112 -21.32 14.53 0.16
CA TRP A 112 -20.86 14.50 1.54
C TRP A 112 -20.36 13.12 1.95
N ILE A 113 -19.29 13.11 2.74
CA ILE A 113 -18.70 11.89 3.29
C ILE A 113 -19.59 11.37 4.42
N ASP A 114 -19.88 10.07 4.38
CA ASP A 114 -20.54 9.38 5.48
C ASP A 114 -19.53 9.06 6.60
N VAL A 115 -19.47 9.92 7.61
CA VAL A 115 -18.63 9.72 8.80
C VAL A 115 -19.01 8.44 9.56
N GLY A 116 -20.28 8.04 9.52
CA GLY A 116 -20.75 6.79 10.13
C GLY A 116 -20.18 5.57 9.44
N LEU A 117 -20.10 5.61 8.10
CA LEU A 117 -19.42 4.58 7.32
C LEU A 117 -17.94 4.46 7.69
N VAL A 118 -17.22 5.59 7.79
CA VAL A 118 -15.81 5.58 8.17
C VAL A 118 -15.60 5.01 9.58
N LYS A 119 -16.45 5.35 10.55
CA LYS A 119 -16.43 4.74 11.89
C LYS A 119 -16.62 3.23 11.82
N SER A 120 -17.58 2.77 11.00
CA SER A 120 -17.83 1.34 10.83
C SER A 120 -16.62 0.60 10.26
N TRP A 121 -15.82 1.23 9.38
CA TRP A 121 -14.56 0.66 8.90
C TRP A 121 -13.53 0.51 10.02
N ILE A 122 -13.34 1.52 10.86
CA ILE A 122 -12.42 1.45 12.00
C ILE A 122 -12.77 0.26 12.91
N GLU A 123 -14.04 0.16 13.30
CA GLU A 123 -14.56 -0.92 14.16
C GLU A 123 -14.47 -2.29 13.49
N ARG A 124 -14.83 -2.38 12.21
CA ARG A 124 -14.78 -3.63 11.44
C ARG A 124 -13.35 -4.13 11.27
N CYS A 125 -12.39 -3.24 11.05
CA CYS A 125 -10.98 -3.62 10.94
C CYS A 125 -10.47 -4.18 12.27
N ALA A 126 -10.84 -3.54 13.38
CA ALA A 126 -10.47 -4.01 14.72
C ALA A 126 -11.08 -5.39 15.02
N THR A 127 -12.36 -5.59 14.69
CA THR A 127 -13.10 -6.84 14.99
C THR A 127 -12.75 -8.00 14.06
N LEU A 128 -12.59 -7.76 12.76
CA LEU A 128 -12.29 -8.83 11.79
C LEU A 128 -10.81 -9.20 11.74
N HIS A 129 -9.91 -8.23 11.82
CA HIS A 129 -8.48 -8.48 11.60
C HIS A 129 -7.65 -8.54 12.88
N GLY A 130 -8.19 -8.08 14.01
CA GLY A 130 -7.55 -8.16 15.33
C GLY A 130 -6.06 -7.75 15.31
N ASN A 131 -5.20 -8.63 15.83
CA ASN A 131 -3.76 -8.39 15.96
C ASN A 131 -3.04 -8.24 14.61
N THR A 132 -3.56 -8.85 13.54
CA THR A 132 -2.95 -8.75 12.20
C THR A 132 -2.93 -7.32 11.69
N CYS A 133 -3.95 -6.50 12.03
CA CYS A 133 -3.95 -5.06 11.75
C CYS A 133 -3.56 -4.19 12.94
N ALA A 134 -3.66 -4.67 14.18
CA ALA A 134 -3.29 -3.88 15.36
C ALA A 134 -1.76 -3.71 15.48
N GLU A 135 -1.00 -4.76 15.16
CA GLU A 135 0.45 -4.83 15.35
C GLU A 135 1.19 -5.50 14.17
N PRO A 136 0.95 -5.09 12.91
CA PRO A 136 1.55 -5.76 11.75
C PRO A 136 3.08 -5.66 11.74
N PHE A 137 3.63 -4.58 12.30
CA PHE A 137 5.06 -4.33 12.36
C PHE A 137 5.73 -4.91 13.59
N ARG A 138 4.99 -5.45 14.57
CA ARG A 138 5.52 -5.98 15.85
C ARG A 138 6.55 -5.05 16.51
N ILE A 139 6.27 -3.75 16.54
CA ILE A 139 7.09 -2.75 17.22
C ILE A 139 6.45 -2.41 18.57
N VAL A 140 7.27 -1.95 19.52
CA VAL A 140 6.76 -1.32 20.74
C VAL A 140 6.07 -0.01 20.35
N ARG A 141 4.83 0.20 20.79
CA ARG A 141 4.12 1.45 20.53
C ARG A 141 4.82 2.61 21.21
N VAL A 142 4.97 3.70 20.48
CA VAL A 142 5.53 4.95 20.99
C VAL A 142 4.44 6.02 21.13
N SER A 143 4.65 6.91 22.08
CA SER A 143 3.88 8.14 22.22
C SER A 143 4.73 9.30 21.68
N PRO A 144 4.19 10.13 20.77
CA PRO A 144 4.83 11.39 20.38
C PRO A 144 5.02 12.32 21.59
N ASP A 145 5.97 13.26 21.49
CA ASP A 145 6.19 14.24 22.56
C ASP A 145 4.99 15.19 22.70
N TRP A 146 4.34 15.51 21.57
CA TRP A 146 3.20 16.42 21.49
C TRP A 146 2.09 15.85 20.61
N LEU A 147 0.85 16.15 20.96
CA LEU A 147 -0.36 15.78 20.24
C LEU A 147 -1.32 16.97 20.23
N ILE A 148 -2.20 17.03 19.24
CA ILE A 148 -3.33 17.95 19.21
C ILE A 148 -4.49 17.27 19.94
N ASP A 149 -5.04 17.94 20.95
CA ASP A 149 -6.34 17.61 21.52
C ASP A 149 -7.43 18.24 20.65
N THR A 150 -8.21 17.41 19.95
CA THR A 150 -9.25 17.87 19.03
C THR A 150 -10.51 18.40 19.75
N LEU A 151 -10.67 18.11 21.04
CA LEU A 151 -11.77 18.61 21.87
C LEU A 151 -11.44 19.98 22.44
N ASP A 152 -10.26 20.08 23.06
CA ASP A 152 -9.77 21.33 23.66
C ASP A 152 -9.15 22.27 22.62
N ALA A 153 -8.95 21.80 21.38
CA ALA A 153 -8.40 22.55 20.25
C ALA A 153 -7.05 23.23 20.59
N CYS A 154 -6.12 22.44 21.11
CA CYS A 154 -4.78 22.89 21.50
C CYS A 154 -3.75 21.76 21.40
N VAL A 155 -2.46 22.11 21.42
CA VAL A 155 -1.36 21.15 21.51
C VAL A 155 -1.07 20.80 22.97
N VAL A 156 -1.00 19.51 23.29
CA VAL A 156 -0.80 18.95 24.62
C VAL A 156 0.36 17.95 24.64
N PRO A 157 1.02 17.71 25.78
CA PRO A 157 2.03 16.66 25.90
C PRO A 157 1.46 15.28 25.55
N GLY A 158 2.16 14.52 24.71
CA GLY A 158 1.72 13.19 24.26
C GLY A 158 2.14 12.03 25.17
N ARG A 159 2.99 12.27 26.18
CA ARG A 159 3.58 11.21 27.01
C ARG A 159 2.51 10.33 27.68
N GLY A 160 2.53 9.04 27.38
CA GLY A 160 1.58 8.05 27.92
C GLY A 160 0.29 7.90 27.11
N ILE A 161 0.09 8.71 26.06
CA ILE A 161 -1.02 8.58 25.13
C ILE A 161 -0.60 7.68 23.99
N THR A 162 -1.21 6.50 23.88
CA THR A 162 -0.88 5.49 22.85
C THR A 162 -1.94 5.39 21.76
N ASP A 163 -3.12 5.96 21.98
CA ASP A 163 -4.22 5.97 21.01
C ASP A 163 -4.38 7.39 20.45
N TYR A 164 -3.85 7.57 19.24
CA TYR A 164 -3.94 8.82 18.49
C TYR A 164 -4.05 8.51 16.99
N VAL A 165 -4.60 9.47 16.25
CA VAL A 165 -4.61 9.47 14.77
C VAL A 165 -3.40 10.25 14.28
N ALA A 166 -2.79 9.85 13.16
CA ALA A 166 -1.77 10.66 12.48
C ALA A 166 -2.34 11.27 11.20
N MET A 167 -1.75 12.36 10.72
CA MET A 167 -2.01 12.90 9.39
C MET A 167 -0.75 12.80 8.52
N SER A 168 -0.92 12.39 7.26
CA SER A 168 0.11 12.44 6.24
C SER A 168 -0.39 13.22 5.03
N TYR A 169 0.40 14.19 4.56
CA TYR A 169 0.01 15.15 3.52
C TYR A 169 1.24 15.83 2.90
N ARG A 170 1.03 16.58 1.82
CA ARG A 170 2.05 17.45 1.25
C ARG A 170 1.95 18.86 1.77
N TRP A 171 3.08 19.48 2.09
CA TRP A 171 3.10 20.85 2.59
C TRP A 171 2.81 21.90 1.49
N GLY A 172 3.30 21.69 0.26
CA GLY A 172 3.15 22.63 -0.86
C GLY A 172 4.45 23.37 -1.20
N ALA A 173 4.37 24.35 -2.12
CA ALA A 173 5.53 25.12 -2.59
C ALA A 173 5.94 26.28 -1.65
N SER A 174 5.03 26.75 -0.79
CA SER A 174 5.37 27.65 0.30
C SER A 174 6.21 26.89 1.34
N LYS A 175 7.20 27.55 1.96
CA LYS A 175 7.89 27.02 3.15
C LYS A 175 6.77 26.61 4.10
N GLY A 176 6.59 25.30 4.30
CA GLY A 176 5.39 24.75 4.90
C GLY A 176 5.04 25.47 6.20
N PHE A 177 3.76 25.50 6.55
CA PHE A 177 3.36 26.03 7.85
C PHE A 177 4.19 25.32 8.94
N GLN A 178 5.04 26.08 9.61
CA GLN A 178 5.95 25.61 10.64
C GLN A 178 5.70 26.45 11.87
N ILE A 179 5.33 25.79 12.96
CA ILE A 179 5.26 26.46 14.23
C ILE A 179 6.67 26.49 14.83
N GLY A 180 7.19 27.70 15.00
CA GLY A 180 8.38 27.99 15.79
C GLY A 180 8.00 28.80 17.01
N ALA A 181 7.97 30.13 16.87
CA ALA A 181 7.68 31.04 17.97
C ALA A 181 6.24 30.90 18.51
N GLU A 182 5.28 30.44 17.70
CA GLU A 182 3.90 30.26 18.12
C GLU A 182 3.63 28.96 18.90
N PHE A 183 4.64 28.10 19.12
CA PHE A 183 4.45 26.80 19.77
C PHE A 183 3.86 26.93 21.16
N GLU A 184 4.32 27.93 21.91
CA GLU A 184 3.80 28.24 23.25
C GLU A 184 2.35 28.73 23.24
N VAL A 185 1.93 29.42 22.17
CA VAL A 185 0.59 30.00 22.04
C VAL A 185 -0.45 28.91 21.82
N ILE A 186 -0.16 27.96 20.93
CA ILE A 186 -1.10 26.91 20.53
C ILE A 186 -1.35 25.83 21.60
N ARG A 187 -0.65 25.90 22.74
CA ARG A 187 -0.86 25.01 23.90
C ARG A 187 -2.00 25.45 24.82
N LYS A 188 -2.51 26.67 24.65
CA LYS A 188 -3.65 27.14 25.43
C LYS A 188 -4.93 26.50 24.91
N PRO A 189 -5.83 26.00 25.77
CA PRO A 189 -7.14 25.50 25.35
C PRO A 189 -7.87 26.54 24.48
N GLY A 190 -8.39 26.09 23.34
CA GLY A 190 -9.08 26.91 22.34
C GLY A 190 -8.16 27.65 21.36
N ALA A 191 -6.83 27.62 21.55
CA ALA A 191 -5.89 28.41 20.74
C ALA A 191 -5.96 28.10 19.24
N LEU A 192 -6.21 26.84 18.85
CA LEU A 192 -6.33 26.46 17.44
C LEU A 192 -7.60 27.00 16.76
N PHE A 193 -8.57 27.52 17.53
CA PHE A 193 -9.77 28.20 17.02
C PHE A 193 -9.69 29.72 17.17
N GLU A 194 -8.65 30.26 17.80
CA GLU A 194 -8.44 31.70 17.81
C GLU A 194 -8.09 32.17 16.38
N LYS A 195 -8.66 33.30 15.95
CA LYS A 195 -8.57 33.77 14.56
C LYS A 195 -7.12 34.02 14.11
N ASN A 196 -6.30 34.60 14.98
CA ASN A 196 -4.86 34.84 14.79
C ASN A 196 -4.05 33.56 14.50
N VAL A 197 -4.49 32.40 14.98
CA VAL A 197 -3.87 31.09 14.75
C VAL A 197 -4.54 30.41 13.56
N THR A 198 -5.88 30.34 13.57
CA THR A 198 -6.70 29.66 12.55
C THR A 198 -6.41 30.18 11.14
N ASP A 199 -6.28 31.50 10.97
CA ASP A 199 -6.00 32.13 9.67
C ASP A 199 -4.63 31.73 9.09
N LYS A 200 -3.72 31.22 9.93
CA LYS A 200 -2.40 30.71 9.51
C LYS A 200 -2.37 29.21 9.27
N ILE A 201 -3.32 28.45 9.83
CA ILE A 201 -3.35 26.99 9.71
C ILE A 201 -3.88 26.62 8.31
N PRO A 202 -3.13 25.84 7.52
CA PRO A 202 -3.58 25.36 6.22
C PRO A 202 -4.89 24.56 6.28
N LEU A 203 -5.71 24.67 5.22
CA LEU A 203 -7.04 24.05 5.15
C LEU A 203 -7.02 22.54 5.38
N SER A 204 -6.06 21.80 4.82
CA SER A 204 -5.95 20.35 4.98
C SER A 204 -5.76 19.97 6.45
N ILE A 205 -4.96 20.75 7.19
CA ILE A 205 -4.73 20.55 8.63
C ILE A 205 -6.02 20.83 9.42
N SER A 206 -6.64 21.99 9.17
CA SER A 206 -7.88 22.38 9.85
C SER A 206 -9.02 21.38 9.62
N HIS A 207 -9.24 20.97 8.37
CA HIS A 207 -10.26 19.98 8.03
C HIS A 207 -9.96 18.62 8.66
N THR A 208 -8.69 18.21 8.75
CA THR A 208 -8.31 16.95 9.40
C THR A 208 -8.59 16.97 10.90
N ILE A 209 -8.32 18.08 11.60
CA ILE A 209 -8.67 18.24 13.02
C ILE A 209 -10.19 18.02 13.22
N GLN A 210 -11.01 18.65 12.37
CA GLN A 210 -12.47 18.52 12.44
C GLN A 210 -12.97 17.13 12.05
N LEU A 211 -12.36 16.49 11.05
CA LEU A 211 -12.66 15.10 10.67
C LEU A 211 -12.39 14.14 11.84
N VAL A 212 -11.20 14.22 12.43
CA VAL A 212 -10.78 13.34 13.54
C VAL A 212 -11.70 13.54 14.76
N ARG A 213 -12.07 14.79 15.06
CA ARG A 213 -13.09 15.10 16.07
C ARG A 213 -14.43 14.43 15.75
N SER A 214 -14.88 14.52 14.49
CA SER A 214 -16.16 13.93 14.04
C SER A 214 -16.14 12.39 14.08
N LEU A 215 -14.97 11.78 13.88
CA LEU A 215 -14.73 10.35 14.08
C LEU A 215 -14.77 9.93 15.56
N GLY A 216 -14.78 10.88 16.50
CA GLY A 216 -14.80 10.61 17.94
C GLY A 216 -13.42 10.32 18.52
N GLU A 217 -12.35 10.63 17.79
CA GLU A 217 -10.98 10.47 18.26
C GLU A 217 -10.46 11.80 18.84
N ARG A 218 -9.85 11.73 20.02
CA ARG A 218 -9.42 12.93 20.76
C ARG A 218 -8.04 13.43 20.35
N TYR A 219 -7.10 12.53 20.09
CA TYR A 219 -5.70 12.91 19.88
C TYR A 219 -5.27 12.74 18.42
N LEU A 220 -4.61 13.77 17.90
CA LEU A 220 -4.14 13.83 16.53
C LEU A 220 -2.68 14.29 16.48
N TRP A 221 -1.87 13.61 15.69
CA TRP A 221 -0.48 13.98 15.41
C TRP A 221 -0.34 14.52 14.00
N ILE A 222 0.22 15.72 13.87
CA ILE A 222 0.55 16.37 12.60
C ILE A 222 1.96 16.95 12.74
N ASP A 223 2.88 16.56 11.87
CA ASP A 223 4.29 16.95 11.91
C ASP A 223 4.49 18.46 12.05
N ALA A 224 3.75 19.26 11.27
CA ALA A 224 3.81 20.72 11.28
C ALA A 224 3.39 21.37 12.62
N LEU A 225 2.52 20.70 13.39
CA LEU A 225 1.98 21.23 14.66
C LEU A 225 2.62 20.59 15.90
N CYS A 226 3.11 19.35 15.78
CA CYS A 226 3.56 18.53 16.91
C CYS A 226 5.10 18.42 17.00
N ILE A 227 5.83 18.89 15.98
CA ILE A 227 7.29 18.97 16.02
C ILE A 227 7.69 20.44 16.12
N ASP A 228 8.23 20.83 17.27
CA ASP A 228 8.91 22.12 17.41
C ASP A 228 10.17 22.11 16.54
N GLN A 229 10.18 22.93 15.49
CA GLN A 229 11.29 23.03 14.55
C GLN A 229 12.33 24.09 14.98
N SER A 230 12.02 24.88 16.00
CA SER A 230 12.95 25.85 16.58
C SER A 230 13.98 25.17 17.50
N ASP A 231 13.58 24.10 18.19
CA ASP A 231 14.47 23.24 18.97
C ASP A 231 15.11 22.15 18.09
N LYS A 232 16.38 22.34 17.73
CA LYS A 232 17.15 21.41 16.89
C LYS A 232 17.31 20.03 17.51
N VAL A 233 17.38 19.92 18.83
CA VAL A 233 17.58 18.64 19.54
C VAL A 233 16.27 17.86 19.52
N HIS A 234 15.16 18.52 19.87
CA HIS A 234 13.82 17.94 19.79
C HIS A 234 13.47 17.52 18.37
N PHE A 235 13.74 18.37 17.38
CA PHE A 235 13.52 18.09 15.97
C PHE A 235 14.26 16.82 15.51
N GLY A 236 15.55 16.70 15.85
CA GLY A 236 16.35 15.51 15.51
C GLY A 236 15.76 14.22 16.08
N ARG A 237 15.40 14.23 17.37
CA ARG A 237 14.77 13.07 18.03
C ARG A 237 13.43 12.70 17.40
N GLN A 238 12.58 13.68 17.11
CA GLN A 238 11.26 13.44 16.52
C GLN A 238 11.35 12.88 15.10
N ILE A 239 12.32 13.34 14.30
CA ILE A 239 12.58 12.79 12.96
C ILE A 239 12.98 11.31 13.04
N GLU A 240 13.89 10.96 13.94
CA GLU A 240 14.32 9.57 14.12
C GLU A 240 13.15 8.66 14.54
N MET A 241 12.23 9.19 15.35
CA MET A 241 11.04 8.47 15.81
C MET A 241 9.88 8.47 14.81
N MET A 242 9.93 9.27 13.74
CA MET A 242 8.80 9.52 12.85
C MET A 242 8.19 8.24 12.30
N GLY A 243 9.01 7.27 11.88
CA GLY A 243 8.50 5.98 11.41
C GLY A 243 7.74 5.20 12.50
N ALA A 244 8.23 5.21 13.74
CA ALA A 244 7.56 4.57 14.87
C ALA A 244 6.26 5.28 15.25
N ILE A 245 6.19 6.60 15.11
CA ILE A 245 4.98 7.39 15.32
C ILE A 245 3.87 6.95 14.35
N TYR A 246 4.16 6.84 13.05
CA TYR A 246 3.15 6.38 12.08
C TYR A 246 2.76 4.90 12.30
N ALA A 247 3.72 4.04 12.66
CA ALA A 247 3.44 2.63 12.97
C ALA A 247 2.64 2.41 14.26
N SER A 248 2.73 3.34 15.21
CA SER A 248 2.00 3.29 16.47
C SER A 248 0.58 3.84 16.35
N ALA A 249 0.36 4.84 15.50
CA ALA A 249 -0.92 5.51 15.28
C ALA A 249 -2.09 4.54 15.05
N LYS A 250 -3.26 4.82 15.64
CA LYS A 250 -4.47 4.00 15.51
C LYS A 250 -4.88 3.86 14.04
N LEU A 251 -4.87 4.99 13.33
CA LEU A 251 -5.00 5.12 11.88
C LEU A 251 -4.28 6.40 11.43
N THR A 252 -4.02 6.50 10.13
CA THR A 252 -3.46 7.70 9.50
C THR A 252 -4.44 8.25 8.47
N VAL A 253 -4.79 9.53 8.58
CA VAL A 253 -5.50 10.27 7.53
C VAL A 253 -4.48 10.67 6.47
N VAL A 254 -4.65 10.19 5.24
CA VAL A 254 -3.73 10.44 4.14
C VAL A 254 -4.41 11.33 3.11
N ALA A 255 -4.03 12.60 3.09
CA ALA A 255 -4.53 13.58 2.13
C ALA A 255 -3.62 13.60 0.90
N THR A 256 -4.07 12.95 -0.19
CA THR A 256 -3.28 12.86 -1.43
C THR A 256 -3.62 13.95 -2.45
N ASP A 257 -4.80 14.57 -2.31
CA ASP A 257 -5.28 15.62 -3.20
C ASP A 257 -4.57 16.95 -2.92
N GLY A 258 -3.68 17.35 -3.83
CA GLY A 258 -2.98 18.63 -3.76
C GLY A 258 -1.99 18.75 -2.60
N ASP A 259 -2.04 19.88 -1.89
CA ASP A 259 -1.14 20.24 -0.79
C ASP A 259 -1.89 20.70 0.49
N ALA A 260 -1.15 21.26 1.45
CA ALA A 260 -1.67 21.65 2.75
C ALA A 260 -2.80 22.68 2.65
N ASN A 261 -2.82 23.48 1.58
CA ASN A 261 -3.79 24.56 1.38
C ASN A 261 -4.99 24.12 0.55
N THR A 262 -4.95 22.91 -0.05
CA THR A 262 -6.07 22.41 -0.87
C THR A 262 -7.32 22.12 -0.03
N GLY A 263 -7.14 21.57 1.17
CA GLY A 263 -8.24 21.18 2.05
C GLY A 263 -8.87 19.83 1.66
N ILE A 264 -9.54 19.21 2.63
CA ILE A 264 -10.37 18.02 2.41
C ILE A 264 -11.79 18.46 2.06
N LYS A 265 -12.38 17.96 0.97
CA LYS A 265 -13.79 18.22 0.60
C LYS A 265 -14.73 17.16 1.16
N GLY A 266 -16.03 17.46 1.17
CA GLY A 266 -17.10 16.52 1.57
C GLY A 266 -17.38 16.42 3.06
N LEU A 267 -16.74 17.22 3.91
CA LEU A 267 -17.04 17.29 5.35
C LEU A 267 -18.22 18.24 5.59
N ARG A 268 -19.39 17.68 5.90
CA ARG A 268 -20.63 18.44 6.10
C ARG A 268 -20.45 19.51 7.19
N GLY A 269 -20.72 20.76 6.84
CA GLY A 269 -20.60 21.91 7.75
C GLY A 269 -19.17 22.39 8.01
N VAL A 270 -18.17 21.78 7.38
CA VAL A 270 -16.74 22.13 7.55
C VAL A 270 -16.11 22.55 6.22
N SER A 271 -16.35 21.79 5.15
CA SER A 271 -15.72 22.01 3.85
C SER A 271 -16.74 22.14 2.72
N GLN A 272 -16.27 22.46 1.52
CA GLN A 272 -17.07 22.43 0.30
C GLN A 272 -17.56 21.01 -0.03
N SER A 273 -18.65 20.94 -0.81
CA SER A 273 -19.15 19.70 -1.43
C SER A 273 -18.11 19.14 -2.42
N ARG A 274 -18.14 17.83 -2.63
CA ARG A 274 -17.29 17.13 -3.61
C ARG A 274 -17.90 17.10 -5.01
N ASP A 275 -19.22 17.17 -5.09
CA ASP A 275 -19.98 17.13 -6.35
C ASP A 275 -19.54 15.96 -7.27
N LEU A 276 -19.32 14.77 -6.68
CA LEU A 276 -18.80 13.62 -7.40
C LEU A 276 -19.79 13.13 -8.46
N GLU A 277 -19.25 12.71 -9.61
CA GLU A 277 -20.04 11.96 -10.59
C GLU A 277 -20.42 10.59 -9.98
N SER A 278 -21.72 10.36 -9.83
CA SER A 278 -22.30 9.09 -9.39
C SER A 278 -23.16 8.52 -10.51
N VAL A 279 -22.77 7.34 -11.00
CA VAL A 279 -23.47 6.66 -12.09
C VAL A 279 -24.19 5.45 -11.51
N VAL A 280 -25.52 5.58 -11.41
CA VAL A 280 -26.43 4.56 -10.89
C VAL A 280 -27.45 4.26 -11.98
N LEU A 281 -27.37 3.07 -12.58
CA LEU A 281 -28.17 2.70 -13.74
C LEU A 281 -29.02 1.46 -13.44
N PRO A 282 -30.30 1.43 -13.84
CA PRO A 282 -31.10 0.21 -13.73
C PRO A 282 -30.51 -0.89 -14.61
N LEU A 283 -30.48 -2.12 -14.09
CA LEU A 283 -30.07 -3.31 -14.84
C LEU A 283 -30.97 -4.50 -14.47
N PHE A 284 -31.68 -5.05 -15.44
CA PHE A 284 -32.72 -6.09 -15.21
C PHE A 284 -33.84 -5.60 -14.26
N GLU A 285 -34.88 -6.42 -14.06
CA GLU A 285 -36.11 -5.97 -13.35
C GLU A 285 -35.92 -5.59 -11.88
N ASN A 286 -34.82 -5.99 -11.22
CA ASN A 286 -34.62 -5.78 -9.77
C ASN A 286 -33.15 -5.54 -9.37
N SER A 287 -32.30 -5.18 -10.32
CA SER A 287 -30.91 -4.85 -10.01
C SER A 287 -30.54 -3.47 -10.52
N THR A 288 -29.51 -2.91 -9.94
CA THR A 288 -28.95 -1.63 -10.34
C THR A 288 -27.45 -1.82 -10.42
N ILE A 289 -26.82 -1.25 -11.43
CA ILE A 289 -25.37 -1.20 -11.51
C ILE A 289 -24.89 0.17 -11.08
N ILE A 290 -23.75 0.15 -10.41
CA ILE A 290 -23.06 1.34 -9.94
C ILE A 290 -21.69 1.31 -10.60
N ARG A 291 -21.30 2.41 -11.24
CA ARG A 291 -19.90 2.60 -11.64
C ARG A 291 -19.09 2.76 -10.36
N THR A 292 -18.12 1.87 -10.16
CA THR A 292 -17.23 1.96 -9.02
C THR A 292 -15.90 2.55 -9.43
N GLU A 293 -15.32 3.36 -8.55
CA GLU A 293 -13.98 3.90 -8.72
C GLU A 293 -13.03 3.26 -7.70
N THR A 294 -12.47 2.11 -8.06
CA THR A 294 -11.45 1.47 -7.23
C THR A 294 -10.08 2.04 -7.52
N ILE A 295 -9.14 1.76 -6.62
CA ILE A 295 -7.73 2.14 -6.79
C ILE A 295 -7.14 1.58 -8.11
N ARG A 296 -7.66 0.46 -8.63
CA ARG A 296 -7.23 -0.12 -9.91
C ARG A 296 -7.63 0.72 -11.12
N ASN A 297 -8.72 1.48 -11.05
CA ASN A 297 -9.12 2.34 -12.17
C ASN A 297 -8.13 3.47 -12.41
N TYR A 298 -7.45 3.92 -11.36
CA TYR A 298 -6.40 4.92 -11.44
C TYR A 298 -5.06 4.36 -11.95
N ASP A 299 -4.95 3.03 -12.12
CA ASP A 299 -3.75 2.27 -12.49
C ASP A 299 -3.50 2.20 -14.01
N ASN A 300 -4.47 2.57 -14.88
CA ASN A 300 -4.36 2.49 -16.36
C ASN A 300 -3.38 3.49 -17.01
N LYS A 301 -2.38 3.92 -16.25
CA LYS A 301 -1.31 4.79 -16.69
C LYS A 301 0.05 4.21 -16.25
N THR A 302 0.18 2.92 -16.00
CA THR A 302 1.50 2.33 -15.75
C THR A 302 2.24 2.04 -17.05
N ASN A 303 3.46 2.56 -17.16
CA ASN A 303 4.48 1.88 -17.97
C ASN A 303 4.93 0.60 -17.22
N ASN A 304 5.74 -0.26 -17.85
CA ASN A 304 6.48 -1.37 -17.20
C ASN A 304 7.34 -0.95 -15.97
N ASP A 305 7.29 0.34 -15.64
CA ASP A 305 8.07 1.01 -14.64
C ASP A 305 7.50 0.86 -13.21
N GLY A 306 6.46 0.06 -12.98
CA GLY A 306 5.82 -0.05 -11.65
C GLY A 306 5.38 1.31 -11.07
N TYR A 307 5.16 2.30 -11.94
CA TYR A 307 4.76 3.65 -11.59
C TYR A 307 3.55 4.06 -12.40
N ILE A 308 2.52 4.45 -11.66
CA ILE A 308 1.27 4.97 -12.17
C ILE A 308 1.52 6.40 -12.67
N LYS A 309 1.48 6.67 -13.98
CA LYS A 309 1.41 8.04 -14.52
C LYS A 309 0.10 8.67 -14.02
N GLY A 310 0.16 9.89 -13.50
CA GLY A 310 -0.98 10.47 -12.77
C GLY A 310 -1.11 10.01 -11.31
N THR A 311 -0.08 9.38 -10.73
CA THR A 311 0.06 9.29 -9.27
C THR A 311 -0.05 10.68 -8.67
N PRO A 312 -0.80 10.84 -7.56
CA PRO A 312 -0.83 12.09 -6.83
C PRO A 312 0.57 12.59 -6.54
N GLU A 313 0.71 13.90 -6.62
CA GLU A 313 1.87 14.64 -6.16
C GLU A 313 2.35 14.15 -4.78
N TYR A 314 1.43 13.76 -3.89
CA TYR A 314 1.72 13.12 -2.60
C TYR A 314 2.78 12.01 -2.64
N PHE A 315 2.73 11.10 -3.63
CA PHE A 315 3.64 9.96 -3.72
C PHE A 315 5.02 10.31 -4.28
N GLN A 316 5.21 11.54 -4.72
CA GLN A 316 6.49 12.04 -5.21
C GLN A 316 7.38 12.54 -4.07
N ARG A 317 6.84 12.85 -2.89
CA ARG A 317 7.62 13.34 -1.74
C ARG A 317 8.30 12.18 -1.00
N GLY A 318 9.57 12.32 -0.66
CA GLY A 318 10.37 11.29 0.02
C GLY A 318 9.76 10.85 1.35
N TRP A 319 9.53 11.83 2.25
CA TRP A 319 8.97 11.60 3.58
C TRP A 319 7.67 10.79 3.58
N THR A 320 6.76 11.05 2.62
CA THR A 320 5.47 10.35 2.54
C THR A 320 5.60 8.85 2.30
N HIS A 321 6.78 8.35 1.91
CA HIS A 321 7.03 6.92 1.73
C HIS A 321 6.92 6.16 3.04
N GLN A 322 7.70 6.54 4.06
CA GLN A 322 7.63 5.87 5.34
C GLN A 322 6.30 6.18 6.05
N GLU A 323 5.77 7.40 5.92
CA GLU A 323 4.46 7.77 6.48
C GLU A 323 3.37 6.83 5.95
N PHE A 324 3.37 6.58 4.64
CA PHE A 324 2.40 5.72 3.98
C PHE A 324 2.62 4.23 4.31
N HIS A 325 3.84 3.71 4.18
CA HIS A 325 4.11 2.28 4.34
C HIS A 325 4.09 1.80 5.79
N LEU A 326 4.38 2.69 6.75
CA LEU A 326 4.34 2.38 8.17
C LEU A 326 2.97 2.64 8.80
N SER A 327 2.01 3.18 8.05
CA SER A 327 0.64 3.32 8.54
C SER A 327 -0.14 2.01 8.40
N LYS A 328 -0.41 1.34 9.52
CA LYS A 328 -1.15 0.05 9.56
C LYS A 328 -2.61 0.12 9.10
N ARG A 329 -3.21 1.31 9.23
CA ARG A 329 -4.57 1.65 8.80
C ARG A 329 -4.53 3.05 8.20
N ARG A 330 -5.10 3.23 7.03
CA ARG A 330 -5.08 4.48 6.27
C ARG A 330 -6.48 4.83 5.85
N LEU A 331 -6.90 6.06 6.16
CA LEU A 331 -8.07 6.69 5.60
C LEU A 331 -7.58 7.60 4.48
N MET A 332 -7.73 7.15 3.25
CA MET A 332 -7.14 7.76 2.06
C MET A 332 -8.14 8.72 1.43
N PHE A 333 -7.67 9.94 1.15
CA PHE A 333 -8.39 10.93 0.35
C PHE A 333 -7.68 11.08 -0.99
N TYR A 334 -8.37 10.70 -2.06
CA TYR A 334 -7.84 10.74 -3.42
C TYR A 334 -8.96 10.93 -4.44
N GLY A 335 -8.77 11.86 -5.37
CA GLY A 335 -9.79 12.23 -6.34
C GLY A 335 -11.08 12.67 -5.65
N GLU A 336 -10.96 13.34 -4.50
CA GLU A 336 -12.06 13.75 -3.62
C GLU A 336 -12.88 12.58 -3.01
N ARG A 337 -12.53 11.33 -3.29
CA ARG A 337 -13.14 10.14 -2.68
C ARG A 337 -12.42 9.75 -1.41
N VAL A 338 -13.14 9.06 -0.52
CA VAL A 338 -12.54 8.46 0.66
C VAL A 338 -12.56 6.93 0.57
N PHE A 339 -11.46 6.29 0.93
CA PHE A 339 -11.41 4.84 1.06
C PHE A 339 -10.51 4.42 2.22
N TRP A 340 -10.80 3.25 2.76
CA TRP A 340 -10.03 2.63 3.80
C TRP A 340 -9.03 1.65 3.22
N GLN A 341 -7.81 1.66 3.74
CA GLN A 341 -6.81 0.65 3.44
C GLN A 341 -6.08 0.23 4.71
N CYS A 342 -6.13 -1.05 5.04
CA CYS A 342 -5.33 -1.65 6.11
C CYS A 342 -4.42 -2.76 5.56
N THR A 343 -3.72 -3.47 6.43
CA THR A 343 -2.86 -4.59 6.01
C THR A 343 -3.63 -5.81 5.49
N CYS A 344 -4.95 -5.90 5.72
CA CYS A 344 -5.73 -7.08 5.35
C CYS A 344 -6.83 -6.80 4.32
N ALA A 345 -7.26 -5.54 4.16
CA ALA A 345 -8.33 -5.19 3.23
C ALA A 345 -8.33 -3.72 2.80
N ASP A 346 -8.94 -3.48 1.64
CA ASP A 346 -9.33 -2.18 1.11
C ASP A 346 -10.87 -2.07 1.08
N TRP A 347 -11.45 -0.95 1.53
CA TRP A 347 -12.89 -0.68 1.48
C TRP A 347 -13.19 0.70 0.91
N TYR A 348 -14.29 0.81 0.17
CA TYR A 348 -14.64 1.98 -0.63
C TYR A 348 -16.05 2.47 -0.30
N GLU A 349 -16.32 3.77 -0.48
CA GLU A 349 -17.65 4.37 -0.23
C GLU A 349 -18.77 3.70 -1.04
N ASP A 350 -18.46 3.27 -2.25
CA ASP A 350 -19.37 2.76 -3.28
C ASP A 350 -19.42 1.22 -3.36
N LEU A 351 -18.71 0.53 -2.47
CA LEU A 351 -18.69 -0.94 -2.39
C LEU A 351 -19.17 -1.43 -1.03
N ILE A 352 -19.97 -2.50 -1.04
CA ILE A 352 -20.26 -3.28 0.16
C ILE A 352 -18.99 -4.01 0.55
N GLU A 353 -18.62 -3.95 1.83
CA GLU A 353 -17.35 -4.49 2.31
C GLU A 353 -17.28 -6.01 2.11
N THR A 354 -16.55 -6.44 1.08
CA THR A 354 -16.05 -7.79 0.94
C THR A 354 -14.61 -7.86 1.47
N GLU A 355 -14.19 -9.02 1.96
CA GLU A 355 -12.78 -9.29 2.29
C GLU A 355 -12.00 -9.36 0.97
N ARG A 356 -11.63 -8.20 0.42
CA ARG A 356 -10.61 -8.12 -0.63
C ARG A 356 -9.26 -8.12 0.03
N LEU A 357 -8.33 -8.92 -0.50
CA LEU A 357 -6.92 -8.73 -0.18
C LEU A 357 -6.51 -7.29 -0.55
N PRO A 358 -5.67 -6.62 0.25
CA PRO A 358 -5.24 -5.27 -0.07
C PRO A 358 -4.54 -5.26 -1.43
N SER A 359 -4.73 -4.17 -2.16
CA SER A 359 -3.93 -3.85 -3.33
C SER A 359 -2.44 -3.86 -2.98
N LYS A 360 -1.73 -4.90 -3.45
CA LYS A 360 -0.26 -5.01 -3.29
C LYS A 360 0.51 -3.85 -3.94
N TRP A 361 -0.14 -3.11 -4.84
CA TRP A 361 0.47 -2.09 -5.68
C TRP A 361 0.85 -0.82 -4.91
N TRP A 362 0.05 -0.39 -3.93
CA TRP A 362 0.35 0.83 -3.17
C TRP A 362 1.24 0.56 -1.98
N SER A 363 1.11 -0.60 -1.34
CA SER A 363 2.00 -1.01 -0.24
C SER A 363 2.50 -2.43 -0.47
N PRO A 364 3.75 -2.62 -0.95
CA PRO A 364 4.34 -3.94 -1.11
C PRO A 364 4.46 -4.69 0.22
N PHE A 365 4.31 -3.98 1.35
CA PHE A 365 4.37 -4.52 2.70
C PHE A 365 3.05 -5.07 3.24
N SER A 366 1.94 -4.89 2.53
CA SER A 366 0.61 -5.26 3.02
C SER A 366 0.42 -6.77 3.28
N SER A 367 1.33 -7.63 2.82
CA SER A 367 1.31 -9.08 3.11
C SER A 367 2.70 -9.72 3.07
N SER A 368 3.72 -8.91 3.37
CA SER A 368 5.13 -9.18 3.12
C SER A 368 5.72 -10.26 4.04
N VAL A 369 6.46 -11.22 3.46
CA VAL A 369 7.25 -12.21 4.23
C VAL A 369 8.39 -11.54 5.01
N MET A 370 8.87 -10.38 4.55
CA MET A 370 9.83 -9.56 5.32
C MET A 370 9.25 -9.03 6.62
N LEU A 371 7.94 -8.81 6.75
CA LEU A 371 7.36 -8.47 8.06
C LEU A 371 7.31 -9.69 9.01
N LYS A 372 7.51 -10.90 8.50
CA LYS A 372 7.60 -12.15 9.26
C LYS A 372 9.04 -12.55 9.60
N GLY A 373 10.03 -11.73 9.25
CA GLY A 373 11.45 -11.99 9.55
C GLY A 373 12.20 -12.77 8.45
N VAL A 374 11.55 -13.03 7.30
CA VAL A 374 12.19 -13.72 6.17
C VAL A 374 12.71 -12.68 5.19
N PRO A 375 14.02 -12.61 4.91
CA PRO A 375 14.53 -11.65 3.92
C PRO A 375 14.02 -11.99 2.52
N ASP A 376 13.62 -10.94 1.80
CA ASP A 376 13.18 -11.02 0.40
C ASP A 376 13.78 -9.83 -0.35
N LEU A 377 14.74 -10.10 -1.25
CA LEU A 377 15.39 -9.04 -2.02
C LEU A 377 14.49 -8.44 -3.09
N LEU A 378 13.48 -9.15 -3.57
CA LEU A 378 12.54 -8.57 -4.52
C LEU A 378 11.64 -7.57 -3.81
N GLU A 379 11.04 -7.94 -2.68
CA GLU A 379 10.20 -7.02 -1.91
C GLU A 379 11.03 -5.81 -1.43
N LEU A 380 12.27 -6.03 -0.98
CA LEU A 380 13.18 -4.94 -0.64
C LEU A 380 13.44 -4.04 -1.86
N ASN A 381 13.74 -4.63 -3.02
CA ASN A 381 13.97 -3.88 -4.26
C ASN A 381 12.76 -3.03 -4.64
N LEU A 382 11.55 -3.59 -4.61
CA LEU A 382 10.31 -2.87 -4.91
C LEU A 382 10.09 -1.70 -3.95
N ALA A 383 10.35 -1.90 -2.66
CA ALA A 383 10.25 -0.84 -1.67
C ALA A 383 11.24 0.30 -1.92
N LEU A 384 12.53 -0.03 -2.07
CA LEU A 384 13.58 0.97 -2.27
C LEU A 384 13.40 1.71 -3.59
N ARG A 385 12.99 1.01 -4.66
CA ARG A 385 12.65 1.61 -5.95
C ARG A 385 11.48 2.58 -5.85
N GLY A 386 10.45 2.24 -5.07
CA GLY A 386 9.32 3.13 -4.77
C GLY A 386 9.73 4.41 -4.04
N TYR A 387 10.92 4.45 -3.44
CA TYR A 387 11.46 5.59 -2.72
C TYR A 387 12.55 6.37 -3.48
N ALA A 388 13.46 5.68 -4.19
CA ALA A 388 14.69 6.25 -4.72
C ALA A 388 14.49 7.45 -5.67
N LYS A 389 13.39 7.46 -6.43
CA LYS A 389 13.07 8.56 -7.35
C LYS A 389 12.33 9.71 -6.71
N ARG A 390 11.88 9.56 -5.46
CA ARG A 390 11.09 10.59 -4.78
C ARG A 390 11.93 11.84 -4.51
N GLU A 391 11.24 12.97 -4.56
CA GLU A 391 11.75 14.30 -4.36
C GLU A 391 11.91 14.61 -2.87
N HIS A 392 12.98 15.30 -2.55
CA HIS A 392 13.30 15.73 -1.20
C HIS A 392 13.60 17.22 -1.24
N SER A 393 12.99 17.99 -0.34
CA SER A 393 13.26 19.44 -0.23
C SER A 393 14.74 19.70 0.09
N TYR A 394 15.32 18.82 0.93
CA TYR A 394 16.74 18.80 1.25
C TYR A 394 17.31 17.44 0.90
N ALA A 395 18.46 17.41 0.22
CA ALA A 395 19.13 16.18 -0.17
C ALA A 395 19.39 15.25 1.02
N GLU A 396 19.75 15.84 2.16
CA GLU A 396 20.09 15.19 3.42
C GLU A 396 18.92 14.39 4.02
N ASP A 397 17.68 14.70 3.65
CA ASP A 397 16.49 13.97 4.09
C ASP A 397 16.39 12.56 3.46
N SER A 398 17.22 12.24 2.47
CA SER A 398 17.11 10.98 1.72
C SER A 398 17.31 9.73 2.57
N LEU A 399 18.17 9.74 3.59
CA LEU A 399 18.30 8.59 4.49
C LEU A 399 17.24 8.63 5.63
N PRO A 400 17.05 9.75 6.36
CA PRO A 400 16.01 9.85 7.38
C PRO A 400 14.61 9.49 6.88
N GLY A 401 14.24 9.90 5.67
CA GLY A 401 12.90 9.67 5.09
C GLY A 401 12.52 8.21 4.85
N ILE A 402 13.48 7.28 4.96
CA ILE A 402 13.25 5.83 4.87
C ILE A 402 13.76 5.06 6.10
N THR A 403 14.44 5.71 7.04
CA THR A 403 15.11 5.02 8.16
C THR A 403 14.13 4.25 9.04
N GLY A 404 12.92 4.77 9.24
CA GLY A 404 11.88 4.05 10.00
C GLY A 404 11.50 2.72 9.35
N LEU A 405 11.41 2.71 8.01
CA LEU A 405 11.10 1.50 7.25
C LEU A 405 12.26 0.51 7.29
N LEU A 406 13.50 0.97 7.07
CA LEU A 406 14.70 0.14 7.15
C LEU A 406 14.85 -0.50 8.54
N SER A 407 14.53 0.24 9.61
CA SER A 407 14.56 -0.28 10.98
C SER A 407 13.60 -1.46 11.18
N ILE A 408 12.40 -1.39 10.60
CA ILE A 408 11.43 -2.50 10.63
C ILE A 408 11.91 -3.69 9.80
N LEU A 409 12.54 -3.43 8.66
CA LEU A 409 13.10 -4.48 7.79
C LEU A 409 14.38 -5.11 8.36
N SER A 410 15.06 -4.44 9.28
CA SER A 410 16.29 -4.94 9.91
C SER A 410 16.10 -6.28 10.63
N ARG A 411 14.86 -6.62 10.98
CA ARG A 411 14.51 -7.93 11.57
C ARG A 411 14.67 -9.09 10.60
N SER A 412 14.66 -8.82 9.30
CA SER A 412 14.81 -9.80 8.23
C SER A 412 16.22 -9.81 7.64
N PHE A 413 16.98 -8.73 7.84
CA PHE A 413 18.35 -8.59 7.34
C PHE A 413 19.32 -8.48 8.51
N GLU A 414 20.05 -9.57 8.77
CA GLU A 414 21.07 -9.63 9.81
C GLU A 414 22.08 -8.47 9.68
N GLY A 415 22.44 -7.84 10.81
CA GLY A 415 23.31 -6.67 10.83
C GLY A 415 22.61 -5.34 10.48
N GLY A 416 21.36 -5.37 10.01
CA GLY A 416 20.59 -4.18 9.68
C GLY A 416 21.03 -3.53 8.36
N PHE A 417 20.97 -2.20 8.30
CA PHE A 417 21.23 -1.42 7.08
C PHE A 417 22.33 -0.38 7.29
N LEU A 418 23.23 -0.27 6.32
CA LEU A 418 24.30 0.71 6.22
C LEU A 418 23.98 1.70 5.12
N CYS A 419 23.60 2.92 5.50
CA CYS A 419 23.22 3.99 4.57
C CYS A 419 22.22 3.53 3.49
N GLY A 420 21.23 2.70 3.84
CA GLY A 420 20.23 2.18 2.91
C GLY A 420 20.55 0.83 2.24
N LEU A 421 21.73 0.25 2.47
CA LEU A 421 22.11 -1.08 1.97
C LEU A 421 22.09 -2.12 3.11
N PRO A 422 21.46 -3.29 2.93
CA PRO A 422 21.47 -4.35 3.95
C PRO A 422 22.87 -4.92 4.19
N GLU A 423 23.28 -5.07 5.44
CA GLU A 423 24.59 -5.62 5.82
C GLU A 423 24.71 -7.10 5.43
N ALA A 424 23.66 -7.89 5.65
CA ALA A 424 23.63 -9.31 5.31
C ALA A 424 24.00 -9.60 3.84
N CYS A 425 23.65 -8.75 2.88
CA CYS A 425 23.96 -8.88 1.46
C CYS A 425 24.68 -7.64 0.91
N PHE A 426 25.57 -7.04 1.72
CA PHE A 426 26.24 -5.80 1.38
C PHE A 426 26.96 -5.89 0.03
N ASP A 427 27.74 -6.94 -0.22
CA ASP A 427 28.47 -7.12 -1.49
C ASP A 427 27.56 -7.15 -2.72
N ALA A 428 26.42 -7.84 -2.62
CA ALA A 428 25.48 -7.97 -3.72
C ALA A 428 24.70 -6.67 -3.99
N THR A 429 24.37 -5.94 -2.91
CA THR A 429 23.57 -4.70 -3.00
C THR A 429 24.42 -3.45 -3.24
N LEU A 430 25.73 -3.49 -2.96
CA LEU A 430 26.69 -2.45 -3.35
C LEU A 430 26.78 -2.31 -4.88
N MET A 431 26.47 -3.38 -5.61
CA MET A 431 26.38 -3.43 -7.08
C MET A 431 25.01 -2.95 -7.60
N TRP A 432 24.34 -2.05 -6.88
CA TRP A 432 23.08 -1.46 -7.33
C TRP A 432 23.28 -0.76 -8.68
N THR A 433 22.25 -0.78 -9.51
CA THR A 433 22.24 -0.11 -10.81
C THR A 433 21.11 0.89 -10.89
N ALA A 434 21.30 1.86 -11.78
CA ALA A 434 20.31 2.85 -12.14
C ALA A 434 20.01 2.75 -13.64
N GLU A 435 18.74 2.82 -14.02
CA GLU A 435 18.31 3.04 -15.41
C GLU A 435 17.61 4.41 -15.50
N GLY A 436 17.70 5.06 -16.66
CA GLY A 436 17.17 6.42 -16.85
C GLY A 436 18.01 7.50 -16.16
N GLY A 437 17.36 8.48 -15.56
CA GLY A 437 18.00 9.58 -14.85
C GLY A 437 18.66 9.14 -13.54
N CYS A 438 19.93 9.47 -13.38
CA CYS A 438 20.68 9.30 -12.14
C CYS A 438 21.51 10.55 -11.88
N ARG A 439 21.16 11.30 -10.82
CA ARG A 439 21.86 12.54 -10.45
C ARG A 439 22.32 12.53 -9.01
N ARG A 440 23.54 13.03 -8.77
CA ARG A 440 24.08 13.13 -7.41
C ARG A 440 23.28 14.14 -6.61
N ARG A 441 22.83 13.76 -5.41
CA ARG A 441 22.20 14.71 -4.49
C ARG A 441 23.25 15.69 -3.98
N VAL A 442 22.92 16.98 -4.06
CA VAL A 442 23.82 18.08 -3.67
C VAL A 442 23.46 18.54 -2.27
N ASN A 443 24.48 18.67 -1.41
CA ASN A 443 24.34 19.18 -0.07
C ASN A 443 23.76 20.60 -0.08
N SER A 444 22.74 20.84 0.73
CA SER A 444 22.02 22.11 0.80
C SER A 444 22.72 23.17 1.68
N GLY A 445 23.80 22.80 2.38
CA GLY A 445 24.48 23.61 3.39
C GLY A 445 23.76 23.62 4.74
N ARG A 446 22.69 22.83 4.89
CA ARG A 446 21.88 22.80 6.11
C ARG A 446 22.61 22.05 7.22
N ASN A 447 23.16 22.80 8.18
CA ASN A 447 23.83 22.22 9.36
C ASN A 447 22.81 21.72 10.40
N HIS A 448 22.45 20.44 10.32
CA HIS A 448 21.84 19.68 11.42
C HIS A 448 22.73 18.52 11.81
N SER A 449 23.08 18.44 13.09
CA SER A 449 23.99 17.43 13.65
C SER A 449 23.47 15.99 13.57
N ALA A 450 22.16 15.80 13.37
CA ALA A 450 21.53 14.49 13.25
C ALA A 450 21.56 13.91 11.81
N LEU A 451 21.97 14.68 10.82
CA LEU A 451 21.91 14.27 9.41
C LEU A 451 23.30 13.87 8.88
N ILE A 452 23.38 12.71 8.22
CA ILE A 452 24.60 12.32 7.50
C ILE A 452 24.78 13.27 6.31
N SER A 453 25.87 14.04 6.35
CA SER A 453 26.18 15.01 5.30
C SER A 453 27.71 15.14 5.11
N PRO A 454 28.24 14.97 3.88
CA PRO A 454 27.54 14.61 2.65
C PRO A 454 27.08 13.13 2.66
N LEU A 455 25.97 12.84 1.96
CA LEU A 455 25.53 11.47 1.75
C LEU A 455 26.57 10.65 0.95
N PRO A 456 26.81 9.38 1.28
CA PRO A 456 27.85 8.57 0.64
C PRO A 456 27.57 8.32 -0.85
N SER A 457 28.62 8.36 -1.68
CA SER A 457 28.52 8.11 -3.13
C SER A 457 28.28 6.65 -3.48
N TRP A 458 28.76 5.74 -2.64
CA TRP A 458 28.67 4.29 -2.87
C TRP A 458 27.27 3.73 -2.58
N SER A 459 26.42 4.48 -1.88
CA SER A 459 25.03 4.08 -1.62
C SER A 459 24.07 4.83 -2.53
N TRP A 460 23.00 4.15 -2.94
CA TRP A 460 21.90 4.73 -3.71
C TRP A 460 21.24 5.94 -3.02
N VAL A 461 21.28 6.04 -1.68
CA VAL A 461 20.70 7.20 -0.95
C VAL A 461 21.37 8.51 -1.30
N GLY A 462 22.63 8.47 -1.76
CA GLY A 462 23.34 9.64 -2.25
C GLY A 462 22.82 10.18 -3.59
N TRP A 463 21.90 9.48 -4.26
CA TRP A 463 21.49 9.75 -5.63
C TRP A 463 19.96 9.90 -5.73
N GLN A 464 19.51 10.69 -6.69
CA GLN A 464 18.15 10.65 -7.18
C GLN A 464 18.13 9.80 -8.44
N ILE A 465 17.37 8.72 -8.40
CA ILE A 465 17.43 7.62 -9.37
C ILE A 465 16.02 7.35 -9.87
N ASP A 466 15.80 7.44 -11.18
CA ASP A 466 14.49 7.15 -11.79
C ASP A 466 14.12 5.67 -11.64
N TRP A 467 15.11 4.79 -11.84
CA TRP A 467 14.97 3.34 -11.76
C TRP A 467 16.07 2.67 -10.94
N LEU A 468 15.83 2.47 -9.64
CA LEU A 468 16.77 1.72 -8.79
C LEU A 468 16.55 0.22 -8.96
N SER A 469 17.67 -0.51 -9.06
CA SER A 469 17.72 -1.96 -8.98
C SER A 469 18.82 -2.39 -8.02
N ILE A 470 18.47 -3.15 -6.99
CA ILE A 470 19.40 -3.71 -6.00
C ILE A 470 19.44 -5.23 -6.12
N ALA A 471 20.64 -5.79 -6.33
CA ALA A 471 20.87 -7.23 -6.45
C ALA A 471 19.85 -7.99 -7.35
N PRO A 472 19.52 -7.51 -8.57
CA PRO A 472 18.42 -8.06 -9.38
C PRO A 472 18.59 -9.54 -9.71
N GLY A 473 19.83 -10.02 -9.88
CA GLY A 473 20.10 -11.43 -10.13
C GLY A 473 19.78 -12.33 -8.94
N GLU A 474 20.05 -11.88 -7.72
CA GLU A 474 19.78 -12.63 -6.48
C GLU A 474 18.28 -12.66 -6.20
N ALA A 475 17.59 -11.52 -6.36
CA ALA A 475 16.14 -11.40 -6.17
C ALA A 475 15.35 -12.32 -7.12
N LEU A 476 15.75 -12.40 -8.39
CA LEU A 476 15.12 -13.25 -9.41
C LEU A 476 15.43 -14.74 -9.21
N SER A 477 16.63 -15.07 -8.73
CA SER A 477 17.05 -16.45 -8.46
C SER A 477 16.15 -17.15 -7.42
N ILE A 478 15.69 -16.41 -6.41
CA ILE A 478 14.79 -16.94 -5.37
C ILE A 478 13.42 -17.33 -5.94
N MET A 479 12.90 -16.58 -6.92
CA MET A 479 11.61 -16.86 -7.54
C MET A 479 11.64 -17.96 -8.59
N GLY A 480 12.82 -18.54 -8.88
CA GLY A 480 12.98 -19.49 -9.98
C GLY A 480 12.77 -18.86 -11.36
N ALA A 481 12.72 -17.53 -11.46
CA ALA A 481 12.53 -16.78 -12.70
C ALA A 481 13.87 -16.21 -13.17
N GLY A 482 14.34 -16.59 -14.36
CA GLY A 482 15.56 -16.04 -14.95
C GLY A 482 16.87 -16.75 -14.58
N ASN A 483 17.99 -16.16 -15.00
CA ASN A 483 19.32 -16.75 -14.82
C ASN A 483 19.73 -16.74 -13.35
N ARG A 484 20.00 -17.93 -12.78
CA ARG A 484 20.51 -18.06 -11.39
C ARG A 484 21.87 -17.36 -11.27
N ARG A 485 21.98 -16.37 -10.38
CA ARG A 485 23.23 -15.68 -10.05
C ARG A 485 23.58 -15.92 -8.59
N ARG A 486 24.88 -16.00 -8.30
CA ARG A 486 25.41 -16.17 -6.95
C ARG A 486 26.58 -15.23 -6.72
N THR A 487 26.47 -14.37 -5.72
CA THR A 487 27.56 -13.51 -5.25
C THR A 487 28.38 -14.22 -4.17
N THR A 488 29.67 -14.39 -4.42
CA THR A 488 30.64 -14.87 -3.42
C THR A 488 31.46 -13.67 -2.95
N PRO A 489 31.41 -13.29 -1.66
CA PRO A 489 32.23 -12.19 -1.17
C PRO A 489 33.72 -12.57 -1.22
N ILE A 490 34.52 -11.73 -1.87
CA ILE A 490 35.99 -11.85 -1.94
C ILE A 490 36.71 -10.72 -1.19
N THR A 491 35.96 -9.73 -0.74
CA THR A 491 36.46 -8.53 -0.07
C THR A 491 35.92 -8.50 1.35
N GLN A 492 36.78 -8.13 2.30
CA GLN A 492 36.35 -7.86 3.68
C GLN A 492 36.14 -6.36 3.87
N TRP A 493 34.92 -5.97 4.23
CA TRP A 493 34.56 -4.57 4.44
C TRP A 493 34.55 -4.19 5.92
N PHE A 494 34.79 -2.91 6.20
CA PHE A 494 34.81 -2.36 7.55
C PHE A 494 34.08 -1.01 7.59
N THR A 495 33.48 -0.69 8.73
CA THR A 495 32.92 0.63 9.06
C THR A 495 33.70 1.28 10.20
N HIS A 496 33.81 2.61 10.15
CA HIS A 496 34.49 3.46 11.14
C HIS A 496 33.64 4.70 11.41
N GLU A 497 33.68 5.22 12.63
CA GLU A 497 33.01 6.48 12.99
C GLU A 497 33.70 7.70 12.36
N SER A 498 35.02 7.62 12.13
CA SER A 498 35.79 8.66 11.45
C SER A 498 37.00 8.06 10.72
N PRO A 499 37.58 8.75 9.71
CA PRO A 499 38.75 8.27 8.99
C PRO A 499 39.97 7.96 9.88
N ASN A 500 40.05 8.62 11.03
CA ASN A 500 41.15 8.51 11.98
C ASN A 500 40.84 7.58 13.16
N SER A 501 39.65 6.97 13.19
CA SER A 501 39.29 6.04 14.26
C SER A 501 40.07 4.74 14.12
N GLY A 502 40.78 4.33 15.18
CA GLY A 502 41.47 3.04 15.24
C GLY A 502 40.52 1.85 15.36
N LEU A 503 39.26 2.09 15.72
CA LEU A 503 38.25 1.05 15.91
C LEU A 503 37.58 0.70 14.57
N LYS A 504 37.80 -0.54 14.14
CA LYS A 504 37.30 -1.10 12.88
C LYS A 504 36.20 -2.12 13.15
N ARG A 505 34.94 -1.82 12.76
CA ARG A 505 33.85 -2.81 12.82
C ARG A 505 33.74 -3.53 11.47
N PRO A 506 34.00 -4.85 11.39
CA PRO A 506 33.80 -5.60 10.15
C PRO A 506 32.31 -5.64 9.77
N ILE A 507 32.01 -5.49 8.48
CA ILE A 507 30.68 -5.73 7.91
C ILE A 507 30.56 -7.22 7.63
N ARG A 508 29.55 -7.89 8.21
CA ARG A 508 29.38 -9.34 8.10
C ARG A 508 28.32 -9.70 7.05
N THR A 509 28.75 -9.98 5.83
CA THR A 509 27.87 -10.49 4.78
C THR A 509 27.51 -11.96 5.04
N THR A 510 26.25 -12.25 5.32
CA THR A 510 25.73 -13.61 5.58
C THR A 510 24.84 -14.17 4.46
N TRP A 511 24.54 -13.39 3.43
CA TRP A 511 23.66 -13.78 2.31
C TRP A 511 24.11 -15.02 1.57
N PHE A 512 25.43 -15.17 1.35
CA PHE A 512 25.99 -16.36 0.72
C PHE A 512 25.74 -17.63 1.55
N ASN A 513 25.55 -17.47 2.87
CA ASN A 513 25.15 -18.55 3.77
C ASN A 513 23.66 -18.77 3.79
N PHE A 514 22.81 -17.85 3.34
CA PHE A 514 21.35 -18.04 3.38
C PHE A 514 20.91 -19.26 2.56
N HIS A 515 21.57 -19.51 1.43
CA HIS A 515 21.40 -20.76 0.65
C HIS A 515 22.04 -22.00 1.29
N ARG A 516 23.00 -21.83 2.22
CA ARG A 516 23.58 -22.91 3.04
C ARG A 516 22.85 -23.13 4.37
N LEU A 517 22.06 -22.15 4.84
CA LEU A 517 21.29 -22.17 6.09
C LEU A 517 19.97 -22.94 5.93
N LEU A 518 19.51 -23.14 4.70
CA LEU A 518 18.56 -24.20 4.37
C LEU A 518 19.28 -25.57 4.29
N LYS A 519 20.10 -25.92 5.31
CA LYS A 519 20.28 -27.32 5.71
C LYS A 519 19.02 -27.79 6.44
N VAL A 520 17.88 -27.54 5.82
CA VAL A 520 16.59 -28.03 6.27
C VAL A 520 16.27 -29.18 5.35
N GLU A 521 15.89 -30.31 5.93
CA GLU A 521 15.31 -31.38 5.14
C GLU A 521 13.87 -30.97 4.82
N LEU A 522 13.47 -31.13 3.56
CA LEU A 522 12.06 -31.10 3.24
C LEU A 522 11.50 -32.49 3.51
N VAL A 523 10.43 -32.55 4.31
CA VAL A 523 9.70 -33.79 4.53
C VAL A 523 8.25 -33.58 4.13
N ALA A 524 7.76 -34.41 3.20
CA ALA A 524 6.35 -34.46 2.85
C ALA A 524 5.57 -35.08 4.01
N ILE A 525 4.54 -34.36 4.47
CA ILE A 525 3.72 -34.77 5.62
C ILE A 525 2.31 -35.20 5.22
N CYS A 526 1.83 -34.72 4.08
CA CYS A 526 0.50 -35.08 3.57
C CYS A 526 0.41 -34.83 2.07
N LEU A 527 -0.36 -35.65 1.37
CA LEU A 527 -0.77 -35.38 -0.01
C LEU A 527 -2.07 -34.56 0.02
N GLN A 528 -2.10 -33.45 -0.72
CA GLN A 528 -3.25 -32.56 -0.82
C GLN A 528 -3.64 -32.36 -2.26
N ARG A 529 -4.94 -32.45 -2.54
CA ARG A 529 -5.52 -32.07 -3.83
C ARG A 529 -5.93 -30.60 -3.78
N ARG A 530 -5.34 -29.77 -4.63
CA ARG A 530 -5.47 -28.32 -4.63
C ARG A 530 -5.96 -27.81 -5.97
N GLU A 531 -6.63 -26.67 -5.94
CA GLU A 531 -7.09 -25.95 -7.12
C GLU A 531 -6.13 -24.77 -7.39
N GLU A 532 -5.64 -24.65 -8.63
CA GLU A 532 -4.68 -23.61 -9.00
C GLU A 532 -5.36 -22.27 -9.23
N ARG A 533 -5.02 -21.28 -8.40
CA ARG A 533 -5.46 -19.87 -8.51
C ARG A 533 -4.35 -18.97 -9.04
N SER A 534 -3.61 -19.42 -10.06
CA SER A 534 -2.62 -18.61 -10.77
C SER A 534 -3.21 -18.10 -12.09
N GLU A 535 -2.83 -16.89 -12.51
CA GLU A 535 -3.36 -16.23 -13.72
C GLU A 535 -3.16 -17.05 -15.02
N LEU A 536 -2.28 -18.06 -14.99
CA LEU A 536 -1.89 -18.85 -16.17
C LEU A 536 -2.63 -20.19 -16.30
N ARG A 537 -3.27 -20.71 -15.24
CA ARG A 537 -3.91 -22.05 -15.23
C ARG A 537 -5.12 -22.13 -14.31
N TYR A 538 -6.12 -21.30 -14.58
CA TYR A 538 -7.32 -21.25 -13.77
C TYR A 538 -8.16 -22.54 -13.87
N GLY A 539 -8.67 -23.04 -12.73
CA GLY A 539 -9.65 -24.14 -12.66
C GLY A 539 -9.10 -25.55 -12.80
N LYS A 540 -7.76 -25.72 -12.81
CA LYS A 540 -7.13 -27.05 -12.82
C LYS A 540 -6.83 -27.52 -11.40
N TRP A 541 -7.26 -28.74 -11.12
CA TRP A 541 -6.89 -29.46 -9.90
C TRP A 541 -5.53 -30.12 -10.10
N TYR A 542 -4.66 -29.99 -9.11
CA TYR A 542 -3.38 -30.66 -9.06
C TYR A 542 -3.15 -31.25 -7.68
N ASP A 543 -2.36 -32.31 -7.63
CA ASP A 543 -1.91 -32.90 -6.39
C ASP A 543 -0.57 -32.26 -5.97
N ALA A 544 -0.44 -31.95 -4.70
CA ALA A 544 0.76 -31.40 -4.10
C ALA A 544 0.98 -31.99 -2.71
N TYR A 545 2.23 -32.25 -2.37
CA TYR A 545 2.58 -32.61 -1.01
C TYR A 545 2.66 -31.35 -0.16
N GLY A 546 1.97 -31.32 0.97
CA GLY A 546 2.29 -30.42 2.06
C GLY A 546 3.62 -30.84 2.67
N VAL A 547 4.57 -29.92 2.75
CA VAL A 547 5.93 -30.18 3.20
C VAL A 547 6.27 -29.34 4.43
N PHE A 548 7.10 -29.89 5.32
CA PHE A 548 7.79 -29.13 6.33
C PHE A 548 9.24 -28.91 5.94
N TRP A 549 9.76 -27.73 6.27
CA TRP A 549 11.20 -27.50 6.41
C TRP A 549 11.55 -27.81 7.85
N ILE A 550 12.31 -28.89 8.06
CA ILE A 550 12.70 -29.32 9.39
C ILE A 550 14.20 -29.13 9.63
N LYS A 551 14.53 -28.81 10.87
CA LYS A 551 15.89 -28.82 11.38
C LYS A 551 15.99 -29.85 12.49
N TRP A 552 16.97 -30.74 12.40
CA TRP A 552 17.26 -31.72 13.43
C TRP A 552 18.08 -31.11 14.56
N ILE A 553 17.61 -31.28 15.80
CA ILE A 553 18.35 -30.95 17.02
C ILE A 553 18.21 -32.18 17.93
N ASP A 554 19.33 -32.86 18.22
CA ASP A 554 19.39 -34.04 19.08
C ASP A 554 18.35 -35.13 18.74
N GLY A 555 18.13 -35.37 17.45
CA GLY A 555 17.17 -36.38 16.97
C GLY A 555 15.71 -35.94 16.98
N VAL A 556 15.43 -34.67 17.28
CA VAL A 556 14.10 -34.06 17.25
C VAL A 556 14.01 -33.08 16.07
N ALA A 557 12.95 -33.19 15.28
CA ALA A 557 12.67 -32.36 14.13
C ALA A 557 11.88 -31.10 14.56
N TYR A 558 12.54 -29.95 14.54
CA TYR A 558 11.92 -28.65 14.77
C TYR A 558 11.47 -28.04 13.45
N ARG A 559 10.21 -27.60 13.39
CA ARG A 559 9.64 -27.00 12.19
C ARG A 559 10.11 -25.56 12.01
N GLU A 560 10.96 -25.34 11.03
CA GLU A 560 11.43 -24.01 10.61
C GLU A 560 10.45 -23.34 9.63
N GLY A 561 9.65 -24.14 8.92
CA GLY A 561 8.51 -23.63 8.16
C GLY A 561 7.73 -24.70 7.42
N GLN A 562 6.80 -24.27 6.57
CA GLN A 562 5.90 -25.16 5.85
C GLN A 562 5.58 -24.59 4.46
N GLY A 563 5.29 -25.49 3.52
CA GLY A 563 4.94 -25.12 2.15
C GLY A 563 4.26 -26.26 1.42
N TYR A 564 4.26 -26.17 0.09
CA TYR A 564 3.73 -27.20 -0.79
C TYR A 564 4.67 -27.41 -1.98
N VAL A 565 4.77 -28.64 -2.45
CA VAL A 565 5.50 -29.00 -3.66
C VAL A 565 4.58 -29.80 -4.56
N PHE A 566 4.56 -29.50 -5.85
CA PHE A 566 3.78 -30.26 -6.84
C PHE A 566 4.17 -31.73 -6.79
N LYS A 567 3.18 -32.63 -6.78
CA LYS A 567 3.38 -34.07 -6.67
C LYS A 567 4.37 -34.58 -7.73
N ASP A 568 4.18 -34.19 -8.98
CA ASP A 568 5.03 -34.65 -10.09
C ASP A 568 6.49 -34.19 -9.96
N MET A 569 6.71 -33.01 -9.37
CA MET A 569 8.06 -32.51 -9.09
C MET A 569 8.67 -33.18 -7.86
N TRP A 570 7.87 -33.51 -6.86
CA TRP A 570 8.33 -34.22 -5.67
C TRP A 570 8.74 -35.66 -6.02
N ASP A 571 7.85 -36.38 -6.70
CA ASP A 571 8.05 -37.78 -7.11
C ASP A 571 9.13 -37.94 -8.19
N SER A 572 9.59 -36.85 -8.83
CA SER A 572 10.71 -36.90 -9.79
C SER A 572 12.09 -36.94 -9.13
N HIS A 573 12.16 -36.85 -7.81
CA HIS A 573 13.40 -36.91 -7.04
C HIS A 573 13.58 -38.29 -6.41
N ASP A 574 14.82 -38.63 -6.05
CA ASP A 574 15.12 -39.81 -5.26
C ASP A 574 14.77 -39.53 -3.79
N LEU A 575 13.66 -40.11 -3.31
CA LEU A 575 13.07 -39.84 -2.01
C LEU A 575 13.35 -40.99 -1.03
N GLY A 576 13.65 -40.65 0.22
CA GLY A 576 13.74 -41.60 1.32
C GLY A 576 12.65 -41.34 2.37
N ASP A 577 12.22 -42.40 3.04
CA ASP A 577 11.33 -42.28 4.21
C ASP A 577 12.12 -41.81 5.44
N VAL A 578 11.48 -40.99 6.26
CA VAL A 578 12.07 -40.38 7.47
C VAL A 578 11.08 -40.45 8.62
N ASP A 579 11.51 -40.98 9.76
CA ASP A 579 10.71 -41.00 11.00
C ASP A 579 10.80 -39.63 11.70
N LEU A 580 9.67 -38.95 11.86
CA LEU A 580 9.62 -37.61 12.47
C LEU A 580 9.26 -37.67 13.95
N VAL A 581 10.21 -37.31 14.81
CA VAL A 581 9.95 -36.94 16.21
C VAL A 581 9.83 -35.42 16.28
N LEU A 582 8.61 -34.90 16.34
CA LEU A 582 8.37 -33.44 16.38
C LEU A 582 8.59 -32.89 17.80
N GLY A 583 9.25 -31.74 17.92
CA GLY A 583 9.46 -31.03 19.20
C GLY A 583 9.42 -29.53 19.12
#